data_AF-A0A822Z1X7-F1
#
_entry.id   AF-A0A822Z1X7-F1
#
_cell.length_a   1.000
_cell.length_b   1.000
_cell.length_c   1.000
_cell.angle_alpha   90.00
_cell.angle_beta   90.00
_cell.angle_gamma   90.00
#
_symmetry.space_group_name_H-M   'P 1'
#
loop_
_entity.id
_entity.type
_entity.pdbx_description
1 polymer ?
#
loop_
_entity_poly.entity_id
_entity_poly.type
_entity_poly.pdbx_seq_one_letter_code
_entity_poly.pdbx_strand_id
1 'polypeptide(L)'
;MKDIYGIGIILSRRCKSDDSSISFMAYKMKRKYDKYWENVNNINTMLFIAVILDPQCKLEYVDWVISESYDVDIAKVLKDKVKQVLTSMYEFYSSTQSSPNIHSNNQSQDPNDMEVENVEDVADFMNSLFNKQKVGQ
;
A
#
# COMPACT_ATOMS: atom_id res chain seq x y z
N MET A 1 0.61 -3.23 3.94
CA MET A 1 0.73 -2.58 2.60
C MET A 1 2.18 -2.35 2.21
N LYS A 2 3.00 -1.79 3.11
CA LYS A 2 4.40 -1.47 2.85
C LYS A 2 5.17 -2.69 2.33
N ASP A 3 4.94 -3.87 2.91
CA ASP A 3 5.62 -5.11 2.50
C ASP A 3 5.23 -5.54 1.08
N ILE A 4 3.94 -5.50 0.76
CA ILE A 4 3.42 -5.92 -0.55
C ILE A 4 4.04 -5.06 -1.66
N TYR A 5 3.97 -3.74 -1.54
CA TYR A 5 4.52 -2.83 -2.55
C TYR A 5 6.05 -2.77 -2.51
N GLY A 6 6.65 -2.88 -1.33
CA GLY A 6 8.10 -2.99 -1.17
C GLY A 6 8.67 -4.22 -1.87
N ILE A 7 8.03 -5.39 -1.75
CA ILE A 7 8.40 -6.59 -2.50
C ILE A 7 8.33 -6.32 -4.00
N GLY A 8 7.27 -5.66 -4.49
CA GLY A 8 7.12 -5.29 -5.90
C GLY A 8 8.28 -4.43 -6.42
N ILE A 9 8.68 -3.41 -5.65
CA ILE A 9 9.81 -2.52 -5.97
C ILE A 9 11.14 -3.28 -5.94
N ILE A 10 11.38 -4.10 -4.91
CA ILE A 10 12.60 -4.91 -4.78
C ILE A 10 12.73 -5.87 -5.97
N LEU A 11 11.66 -6.57 -6.33
CA LEU A 11 11.64 -7.47 -7.48
C LEU A 11 11.94 -6.71 -8.78
N SER A 12 11.31 -5.56 -8.99
CA SER A 12 11.56 -4.72 -10.17
C SER A 12 13.02 -4.27 -10.28
N ARG A 13 13.66 -3.96 -9.15
CA ARG A 13 15.11 -3.65 -9.11
C ARG A 13 15.97 -4.87 -9.38
N ARG A 14 15.64 -6.05 -8.82
CA ARG A 14 16.39 -7.30 -9.02
C ARG A 14 16.25 -7.86 -10.43
N CYS A 15 15.14 -7.60 -11.13
CA CYS A 15 14.98 -7.92 -12.55
C CYS A 15 16.00 -7.18 -13.45
N LYS A 16 16.52 -6.03 -12.99
CA LYS A 16 17.55 -5.23 -13.69
C LYS A 16 18.98 -5.55 -13.25
N SER A 17 19.19 -6.63 -12.49
CA SER A 17 20.50 -7.07 -12.04
C SER A 17 21.33 -7.64 -13.19
N ASP A 18 22.63 -7.35 -13.23
CA ASP A 18 23.57 -7.90 -14.23
C ASP A 18 23.76 -9.41 -14.08
N ASP A 19 23.59 -9.94 -12.86
CA ASP A 19 23.57 -11.37 -12.61
C ASP A 19 22.32 -12.03 -13.24
N SER A 20 22.54 -12.81 -14.29
CA SER A 20 21.50 -13.53 -15.03
C SER A 20 20.70 -14.51 -14.17
N SER A 21 21.31 -15.11 -13.15
CA SER A 21 20.63 -16.08 -12.28
C SER A 21 19.68 -15.38 -11.31
N ILE A 22 20.12 -14.25 -10.73
CA ILE A 22 19.31 -13.41 -9.85
C ILE A 22 18.17 -12.77 -10.63
N SER A 23 18.44 -12.18 -11.79
CA SER A 23 17.41 -11.54 -12.61
C SER A 23 16.37 -12.54 -13.09
N PHE A 24 16.79 -13.74 -13.53
CA PHE A 24 15.86 -14.81 -13.94
C PHE A 24 14.93 -15.22 -12.79
N MET A 25 15.47 -15.40 -11.58
CA MET A 25 14.66 -15.74 -10.41
C MET A 25 13.71 -14.60 -10.03
N ALA A 26 14.19 -13.35 -10.07
CA ALA A 26 13.37 -12.17 -9.83
C ALA A 26 12.21 -12.06 -10.81
N TYR A 27 12.42 -12.32 -12.11
CA TYR A 27 11.35 -12.33 -13.11
C TYR A 27 10.27 -13.37 -12.79
N LYS A 28 10.65 -14.58 -12.37
CA LYS A 28 9.68 -15.62 -11.98
C LYS A 28 8.84 -15.21 -10.77
N MET A 29 9.45 -14.54 -9.79
CA MET A 29 8.74 -14.01 -8.62
C MET A 29 7.86 -12.82 -9.00
N LYS A 30 8.36 -11.90 -9.83
CA LYS A 30 7.64 -10.71 -10.31
C LYS A 30 6.39 -11.09 -11.10
N ARG A 31 6.44 -12.12 -11.95
CA ARG A 31 5.24 -12.65 -12.64
C ARG A 31 4.13 -13.11 -11.69
N LYS A 32 4.47 -13.70 -10.54
CA LYS A 32 3.48 -14.10 -9.53
C LYS A 32 2.89 -12.90 -8.81
N TYR A 33 3.71 -11.88 -8.56
CA TYR A 33 3.28 -10.61 -8.01
C TYR A 33 2.32 -9.90 -8.97
N ASP A 34 2.71 -9.74 -10.23
CA ASP A 34 1.97 -8.99 -11.25
C ASP A 34 0.58 -9.56 -11.53
N LYS A 35 0.43 -10.88 -11.41
CA LYS A 35 -0.87 -11.56 -11.49
C LYS A 35 -1.96 -10.90 -10.61
N TYR A 36 -1.60 -10.34 -9.47
CA TYR A 36 -2.53 -9.72 -8.52
C TYR A 36 -2.47 -8.19 -8.51
N TRP A 37 -1.30 -7.61 -8.79
CA TRP A 37 -1.05 -6.20 -8.55
C TRP A 37 -0.83 -5.36 -9.81
N GLU A 38 -0.59 -5.97 -10.99
CA GLU A 38 -0.35 -5.20 -12.22
C GLU A 38 -1.63 -4.53 -12.75
N ASN A 39 -2.77 -5.22 -12.64
CA ASN A 39 -4.05 -4.71 -13.15
C ASN A 39 -4.76 -3.83 -12.12
N VAL A 40 -4.63 -2.51 -12.28
CA VAL A 40 -5.27 -1.48 -11.43
C VAL A 40 -6.78 -1.61 -11.30
N ASN A 41 -7.47 -2.15 -12.31
CA ASN A 41 -8.92 -2.35 -12.23
C ASN A 41 -9.28 -3.42 -11.19
N ASN A 42 -8.39 -4.40 -10.99
CA ASN A 42 -8.60 -5.55 -10.10
C ASN A 42 -7.99 -5.35 -8.70
N ILE A 43 -7.22 -4.28 -8.48
CA ILE A 43 -6.65 -4.01 -7.15
C ILE A 43 -7.77 -3.65 -6.17
N ASN A 44 -7.72 -4.27 -4.99
CA ASN A 44 -8.62 -3.95 -3.89
C ASN A 44 -8.26 -2.58 -3.28
N THR A 45 -9.09 -1.57 -3.58
CA THR A 45 -8.93 -0.20 -3.09
C THR A 45 -8.98 -0.11 -1.55
N MET A 46 -9.66 -1.03 -0.86
CA MET A 46 -9.75 -1.01 0.61
C MET A 46 -8.40 -1.14 1.30
N LEU A 47 -7.41 -1.76 0.66
CA LEU A 47 -6.06 -1.85 1.21
C LEU A 47 -5.45 -0.46 1.41
N PHE A 48 -5.68 0.45 0.44
CA PHE A 48 -5.26 1.86 0.50
C PHE A 48 -6.03 2.63 1.57
N ILE A 49 -7.33 2.45 1.62
CA ILE A 49 -8.17 3.11 2.63
C ILE A 49 -7.76 2.71 4.04
N ALA A 50 -7.51 1.43 4.30
CA ALA A 50 -7.07 0.96 5.61
C ALA A 50 -5.78 1.64 6.08
N VAL A 51 -4.83 1.88 5.16
CA VAL A 51 -3.61 2.62 5.48
C VAL A 51 -3.88 4.11 5.67
N ILE A 52 -4.78 4.73 4.90
CA ILE A 52 -5.12 6.15 5.07
C ILE A 52 -5.83 6.41 6.39
N LEU A 53 -6.65 5.47 6.85
CA LEU A 53 -7.39 5.56 8.11
C LEU A 53 -6.51 5.26 9.33
N ASP A 54 -5.34 4.66 9.15
CA ASP A 54 -4.36 4.51 10.20
C ASP A 54 -3.77 5.90 10.57
N PRO A 55 -3.91 6.36 11.82
CA PRO A 55 -3.49 7.71 12.22
C PRO A 55 -1.99 8.01 12.00
N GLN A 56 -1.15 6.98 11.92
CA GLN A 56 0.29 7.12 11.74
C GLN A 56 0.66 7.24 10.25
N CYS A 57 -0.27 6.95 9.34
CA CYS A 57 -0.03 6.90 7.91
C CYS A 57 -0.70 8.09 7.20
N LYS A 58 0.09 8.86 6.45
CA LYS A 58 -0.42 10.03 5.71
C LYS A 58 -0.94 9.62 4.33
N LEU A 59 -1.98 10.30 3.86
CA LEU A 59 -2.46 10.19 2.47
C LEU A 59 -1.32 10.37 1.45
N GLU A 60 -0.39 11.28 1.75
CA GLU A 60 0.83 11.51 0.97
C GLU A 60 1.66 10.24 0.74
N TYR A 61 1.72 9.35 1.73
CA TYR A 61 2.47 8.09 1.62
C TYR A 61 1.82 7.16 0.60
N VAL A 62 0.49 7.05 0.63
CA VAL A 62 -0.26 6.24 -0.34
C VAL A 62 -0.13 6.82 -1.76
N ASP A 63 -0.24 8.14 -1.90
CA ASP A 63 -0.02 8.81 -3.18
C ASP A 63 1.40 8.55 -3.71
N TRP A 64 2.42 8.57 -2.84
CA TRP A 64 3.79 8.24 -3.23
C TRP A 64 3.94 6.78 -3.65
N VAL A 65 3.50 5.81 -2.84
CA VAL A 65 3.62 4.38 -3.14
C VAL A 65 2.98 4.05 -4.48
N ILE A 66 1.80 4.61 -4.77
CA ILE A 66 1.14 4.41 -6.06
C ILE A 66 1.96 5.00 -7.21
N SER A 67 2.57 6.17 -7.03
CA SER A 67 3.42 6.79 -8.06
C SER A 67 4.68 5.98 -8.36
N GLU A 68 5.28 5.41 -7.32
CA GLU A 68 6.52 4.63 -7.46
C GLU A 68 6.26 3.25 -8.08
N SER A 69 5.05 2.71 -7.89
CA SER A 69 4.72 1.34 -8.29
C SER A 69 4.14 1.23 -9.70
N TYR A 70 3.60 2.31 -10.26
CA TYR A 70 2.87 2.28 -11.53
C TYR A 70 3.27 3.43 -12.45
N ASP A 71 3.10 3.22 -13.76
CA ASP A 71 3.25 4.29 -14.75
C ASP A 71 2.28 5.44 -14.48
N VAL A 72 2.66 6.65 -14.89
CA VAL A 72 1.98 7.91 -14.54
C VAL A 72 0.47 7.87 -14.80
N ASP A 73 0.04 7.37 -15.96
CA ASP A 73 -1.38 7.30 -16.33
C ASP A 73 -2.15 6.31 -15.45
N ILE A 74 -1.55 5.15 -15.20
CA ILE A 74 -2.11 4.07 -14.38
C ILE A 74 -2.19 4.50 -12.91
N ALA A 75 -1.13 5.13 -12.41
CA ALA A 75 -1.04 5.69 -11.07
C ALA A 75 -2.12 6.75 -10.84
N LYS A 76 -2.36 7.63 -11.84
CA LYS A 76 -3.41 8.65 -11.76
C LYS A 76 -4.79 8.03 -11.59
N VAL A 77 -5.14 7.04 -12.42
CA VAL A 77 -6.44 6.33 -12.34
C VAL A 77 -6.63 5.68 -10.96
N LEU A 78 -5.58 5.02 -10.43
CA LEU A 78 -5.66 4.38 -9.12
C LEU A 78 -5.82 5.41 -7.99
N LYS A 79 -5.09 6.51 -8.01
CA LYS A 79 -5.21 7.59 -7.01
C LYS A 79 -6.61 8.19 -7.01
N ASP A 80 -7.18 8.45 -8.19
CA ASP A 80 -8.53 9.00 -8.31
C ASP A 80 -9.56 8.01 -7.75
N LYS A 81 -9.42 6.71 -8.03
CA LYS A 81 -10.26 5.65 -7.44
C LYS A 81 -10.15 5.60 -5.91
N VAL A 82 -8.95 5.69 -5.35
CA VAL A 82 -8.73 5.72 -3.89
C VAL A 82 -9.40 6.95 -3.27
N LYS A 83 -9.21 8.13 -3.85
CA LYS A 83 -9.82 9.37 -3.37
C LYS A 83 -11.35 9.31 -3.44
N GLN A 84 -11.90 8.81 -4.56
CA GLN A 84 -13.34 8.66 -4.72
C GLN A 84 -13.94 7.76 -3.62
N VAL A 85 -13.35 6.58 -3.37
CA VAL A 85 -13.84 5.67 -2.32
C VAL A 85 -13.75 6.30 -0.94
N LEU A 86 -12.64 7.00 -0.63
CA LEU A 86 -12.46 7.69 0.64
C LEU A 86 -13.53 8.79 0.84
N THR A 87 -13.77 9.61 -0.19
CA THR A 87 -14.79 10.67 -0.16
C THR A 87 -16.18 10.08 0.03
N SER A 88 -16.54 9.02 -0.72
CA SER A 88 -17.84 8.37 -0.57
C SER A 88 -18.05 7.77 0.83
N MET A 89 -17.01 7.18 1.43
CA MET A 89 -17.08 6.72 2.81
C MET A 89 -17.31 7.88 3.78
N TYR A 90 -16.55 8.97 3.64
CA TYR A 90 -16.72 10.16 4.46
C TYR A 90 -18.14 10.73 4.36
N GLU A 91 -18.69 10.88 3.16
CA GLU A 91 -20.06 11.35 2.93
C GLU A 91 -21.11 10.42 3.57
N PHE A 92 -20.93 9.11 3.43
CA PHE A 92 -21.80 8.12 4.05
C PHE A 92 -21.79 8.25 5.58
N TYR A 93 -20.62 8.26 6.22
CA TYR A 93 -20.55 8.36 7.69
C TYR A 93 -20.95 9.74 8.22
N SER A 94 -20.64 10.83 7.52
CA SER A 94 -21.05 12.19 7.93
C SER A 94 -22.57 12.37 7.85
N SER A 95 -23.22 11.83 6.81
CA SER A 95 -24.69 11.84 6.71
C SER A 95 -25.36 10.97 7.80
N THR A 96 -24.73 9.87 8.20
CA THR A 96 -25.28 8.93 9.21
C THR A 96 -25.15 9.44 10.65
N GLN A 97 -24.14 10.26 10.96
CA GLN A 97 -23.94 10.85 12.30
C GLN A 97 -24.94 11.96 12.66
N SER A 98 -25.87 12.31 11.76
CA SER A 98 -26.98 13.23 12.04
C SER A 98 -28.14 12.56 12.82
N SER A 99 -27.99 11.27 13.20
CA SER A 99 -28.96 10.51 14.00
C SER A 99 -28.38 10.17 15.38
N PRO A 100 -29.16 10.14 16.48
CA PRO A 100 -28.62 10.11 17.84
C PRO A 100 -27.81 8.84 18.14
N ASN A 101 -26.61 9.05 18.68
CA ASN A 101 -25.61 8.08 19.14
C ASN A 101 -26.18 6.81 19.80
N ILE A 102 -25.90 5.64 19.22
CA ILE A 102 -25.89 4.37 19.96
C ILE A 102 -24.44 4.01 20.24
N HIS A 103 -23.98 4.32 21.45
CA HIS A 103 -22.70 3.83 21.99
C HIS A 103 -22.76 2.32 22.14
N SER A 104 -21.94 1.60 21.36
CA SER A 104 -21.70 0.17 21.56
C SER A 104 -20.24 -0.03 21.98
N ASN A 105 -20.03 -0.28 23.26
CA ASN A 105 -18.75 -0.74 23.80
C ASN A 105 -18.50 -2.16 23.31
N ASN A 106 -17.39 -2.40 22.60
CA ASN A 106 -16.85 -3.74 22.41
C ASN A 106 -15.37 -3.75 22.80
N GLN A 107 -15.07 -4.52 23.86
CA GLN A 107 -13.72 -4.95 24.18
C GLN A 107 -13.25 -5.95 23.13
N SER A 108 -12.08 -5.72 22.54
CA SER A 108 -11.39 -6.70 21.71
C SER A 108 -10.47 -7.54 22.59
N GLN A 109 -10.64 -8.86 22.54
CA GLN A 109 -9.64 -9.81 23.02
C GLN A 109 -8.62 -10.08 21.91
N ASP A 110 -7.36 -10.11 22.32
CA ASP A 110 -6.16 -10.26 21.54
C ASP A 110 -5.84 -11.76 21.29
N PRO A 111 -5.51 -12.19 20.05
CA PRO A 111 -4.93 -13.49 19.81
C PRO A 111 -3.48 -13.40 19.29
N ASN A 112 -2.56 -13.78 20.18
CA ASN A 112 -1.27 -14.45 19.97
C ASN A 112 -0.36 -13.98 18.81
N ASP A 113 0.72 -13.33 19.20
CA ASP A 113 1.92 -13.09 18.40
C ASP A 113 2.59 -14.39 17.95
N MET A 114 2.70 -14.59 16.64
CA MET A 114 3.81 -15.35 16.06
C MET A 114 4.89 -14.34 15.66
N GLU A 115 5.97 -14.29 16.41
CA GLU A 115 7.20 -13.59 16.00
C GLU A 115 7.71 -14.22 14.70
N VAL A 116 7.51 -13.50 13.60
CA VAL A 116 8.14 -13.79 12.32
C VAL A 116 9.50 -13.08 12.34
N GLU A 117 10.58 -13.86 12.26
CA GLU A 117 11.94 -13.34 12.22
C GLU A 117 12.11 -12.26 11.14
N ASN A 118 12.66 -11.12 11.55
CA ASN A 118 12.87 -9.92 10.74
C ASN A 118 13.72 -10.22 9.49
N VAL A 119 13.08 -10.19 8.32
CA VAL A 119 13.74 -9.91 7.05
C VAL A 119 14.02 -8.41 7.05
N GLU A 120 15.30 -8.02 7.18
CA GLU A 120 15.84 -6.65 7.01
C GLU A 120 14.79 -5.65 6.46
N ASP A 121 14.23 -4.83 7.36
CA ASP A 121 12.81 -4.46 7.37
C ASP A 121 12.36 -3.73 6.08
N VAL A 122 11.52 -4.39 5.28
CA VAL A 122 10.94 -3.83 4.05
C VAL A 122 10.18 -2.54 4.34
N ALA A 123 9.60 -2.42 5.55
CA ALA A 123 8.96 -1.20 5.99
C ALA A 123 9.97 -0.06 6.15
N ASP A 124 11.12 -0.30 6.75
CA ASP A 124 12.20 0.69 6.90
C ASP A 124 12.78 1.09 5.55
N PHE A 125 12.95 0.13 4.64
CA PHE A 125 13.35 0.41 3.26
C PHE A 125 12.35 1.38 2.58
N MET A 126 11.05 1.08 2.68
CA MET A 126 10.01 1.92 2.08
C MET A 126 9.91 3.30 2.74
N ASN A 127 10.08 3.39 4.07
CA ASN A 127 10.12 4.66 4.79
C ASN A 127 11.36 5.49 4.37
N SER A 128 12.52 4.85 4.20
CA SER A 128 13.76 5.49 3.72
C SER A 128 13.58 6.08 2.32
N LEU A 129 12.97 5.32 1.40
CA LEU A 129 12.65 5.82 0.06
C LEU A 129 11.71 7.02 0.08
N PHE A 130 10.62 6.95 0.86
CA PHE A 130 9.67 8.04 1.02
C PHE A 130 10.33 9.31 1.58
N ASN A 131 11.17 9.17 2.61
CA ASN A 131 11.84 10.30 3.23
C ASN A 131 12.87 10.95 2.29
N LYS A 132 13.58 10.17 1.47
CA LYS A 132 14.51 10.72 0.45
C LYS A 132 13.79 11.60 -0.57
N GLN A 133 12.55 11.27 -0.95
CA GLN A 133 11.76 12.09 -1.86
C GLN A 133 11.42 13.47 -1.25
N LYS A 134 11.19 13.54 0.07
CA LYS A 134 10.88 14.80 0.77
C LYS A 134 12.07 15.75 0.94
N VAL A 135 13.30 15.22 0.94
CA VAL A 135 14.54 16.02 1.07
C VAL A 135 14.95 16.66 -0.27
N GLY A 136 14.42 16.16 -1.39
CA GLY A 136 14.68 16.67 -2.74
C GLY A 136 13.67 17.70 -3.27
N GLN A 137 12.75 18.20 -2.43
CA GLN A 137 11.80 19.26 -2.76
C GLN A 137 12.18 20.59 -2.11
#